data_AF-A0A4Q5X760-F1
#
_entry.id   AF-A0A4Q5X760-F1
#
_cell.length_a   1.000
_cell.length_b   1.000
_cell.length_c   1.000
_cell.angle_alpha   90.00
_cell.angle_beta   90.00
_cell.angle_gamma   90.00
#
_symmetry.space_group_name_H-M   'P 1'
#
loop_
_entity.id
_entity.type
_entity.pdbx_description
1 polymer ?
#
loop_
_entity_poly.entity_id
_entity_poly.type
_entity_poly.pdbx_seq_one_letter_code
_entity_poly.pdbx_strand_id
1 'polypeptide(L)'
;MSEDNKPPADEPSPQAPEQPELESRAEADDEPAAAEPKTSVQQSKVTSDEEVPLDTAGRERPRFLLGFPPNADLARLAAAFEAGNYALVRAEAEALAERTESPAVRDAALELRRRIEPDPLAKYMLALTAALLLLLAYWAYHH
;
A
#
# COMPACT_ATOMS: atom_id res chain seq x y z
N MET A 1 -57.29 -10.18 -58.71
CA MET A 1 -57.02 -9.28 -57.58
C MET A 1 -56.55 -10.16 -56.44
N SER A 2 -55.24 -10.18 -56.30
CA SER A 2 -54.47 -10.81 -55.24
C SER A 2 -54.52 -9.92 -54.00
N GLU A 3 -54.62 -10.51 -52.80
CA GLU A 3 -54.23 -9.94 -51.50
C GLU A 3 -54.38 -11.08 -50.47
N ASP A 4 -53.29 -11.82 -50.21
CA ASP A 4 -52.37 -11.63 -49.07
C ASP A 4 -52.91 -12.20 -47.74
N ASN A 5 -52.86 -13.52 -47.62
CA ASN A 5 -53.02 -14.23 -46.35
C ASN A 5 -51.62 -14.63 -45.84
N LYS A 6 -51.03 -13.77 -45.01
CA LYS A 6 -49.72 -13.94 -44.39
C LYS A 6 -49.86 -14.68 -43.06
N PRO A 7 -49.35 -15.92 -42.89
CA PRO A 7 -49.31 -16.59 -41.61
C PRO A 7 -48.26 -15.95 -40.66
N PRO A 8 -48.46 -16.06 -39.33
CA PRO A 8 -47.56 -15.47 -38.34
C PRO A 8 -46.19 -16.16 -38.31
N ALA A 9 -45.18 -15.35 -38.00
CA ALA A 9 -43.78 -15.73 -37.91
C ALA A 9 -43.54 -16.78 -36.80
N ASP A 10 -42.81 -17.84 -37.16
CA ASP A 10 -42.13 -18.74 -36.24
C ASP A 10 -41.16 -17.94 -35.36
N GLU A 11 -41.32 -18.06 -34.04
CA GLU A 11 -40.32 -17.66 -33.06
C GLU A 11 -39.20 -18.72 -33.04
N PRO A 12 -37.92 -18.37 -33.33
CA PRO A 12 -36.82 -19.28 -33.06
C PRO A 12 -36.53 -19.30 -31.55
N SER A 13 -36.66 -20.49 -30.96
CA SER A 13 -36.31 -20.82 -29.58
C SER A 13 -34.93 -20.30 -29.15
N PRO A 14 -34.77 -19.84 -27.89
CA PRO A 14 -33.47 -19.50 -27.32
C PRO A 14 -32.53 -20.70 -27.32
N GLN A 15 -31.35 -20.52 -27.90
CA GLN A 15 -30.25 -21.48 -27.87
C GLN A 15 -29.79 -21.69 -26.42
N ALA A 16 -29.63 -22.96 -26.07
CA ALA A 16 -29.10 -23.42 -24.80
C ALA A 16 -27.63 -22.96 -24.60
N PRO A 17 -27.21 -22.65 -23.37
CA PRO A 17 -25.80 -22.44 -23.06
C PRO A 17 -25.04 -23.77 -23.16
N GLU A 18 -24.11 -23.83 -24.10
CA GLU A 18 -23.05 -24.85 -24.16
C GLU A 18 -22.23 -24.78 -22.87
N GLN A 19 -22.35 -25.81 -22.04
CA GLN A 19 -21.44 -26.05 -20.92
C GLN A 19 -20.17 -26.70 -21.49
N PRO A 20 -18.97 -26.14 -21.26
CA PRO A 20 -17.76 -26.86 -21.57
C PRO A 20 -17.60 -28.05 -20.61
N GLU A 21 -17.76 -29.26 -21.15
CA GLU A 21 -17.17 -30.48 -20.64
C GLU A 21 -15.66 -30.26 -20.49
N LEU A 22 -15.15 -30.32 -19.26
CA LEU A 22 -13.75 -30.62 -19.01
C LEU A 22 -13.69 -31.86 -18.12
N GLU A 23 -13.59 -32.97 -18.83
CA GLU A 23 -13.00 -34.25 -18.45
C GLU A 23 -12.02 -34.18 -17.26
N SER A 24 -12.47 -34.77 -16.16
CA SER A 24 -11.82 -35.92 -15.53
C SER A 24 -10.47 -36.34 -16.12
N ARG A 25 -9.36 -35.90 -15.51
CA ARG A 25 -8.09 -36.62 -15.57
C ARG A 25 -7.54 -36.83 -14.17
N ALA A 26 -7.95 -37.96 -13.59
CA ALA A 26 -7.37 -38.53 -12.39
C ALA A 26 -6.08 -39.31 -12.74
N GLU A 27 -5.13 -39.24 -11.81
CA GLU A 27 -4.10 -40.23 -11.45
C GLU A 27 -3.05 -40.68 -12.49
N ALA A 28 -1.78 -40.36 -12.20
CA ALA A 28 -0.80 -41.35 -11.71
C ALA A 28 0.55 -40.67 -11.37
N ASP A 29 0.96 -40.86 -10.12
CA ASP A 29 2.30 -41.00 -9.53
C ASP A 29 3.56 -40.57 -10.31
N ASP A 30 4.35 -39.66 -9.71
CA ASP A 30 5.78 -39.92 -9.45
C ASP A 30 6.32 -38.90 -8.41
N GLU A 31 6.72 -39.40 -7.24
CA GLU A 31 7.41 -38.69 -6.15
C GLU A 31 8.92 -38.66 -6.49
N PRO A 32 9.62 -37.51 -6.36
CA PRO A 32 10.53 -37.46 -5.21
C PRO A 32 10.67 -36.06 -4.58
N ALA A 33 10.59 -36.04 -3.25
CA ALA A 33 11.38 -35.21 -2.34
C ALA A 33 12.12 -33.98 -2.93
N ALA A 34 11.48 -32.81 -2.85
CA ALA A 34 12.16 -31.52 -2.99
C ALA A 34 11.75 -30.59 -1.82
N ALA A 35 12.57 -30.67 -0.78
CA ALA A 35 12.91 -29.62 0.18
C ALA A 35 11.85 -28.53 0.46
N GLU A 36 11.28 -28.63 1.66
CA GLU A 36 10.70 -27.52 2.41
C GLU A 36 11.48 -26.20 2.15
N PRO A 37 10.83 -25.09 1.77
CA PRO A 37 11.44 -23.79 1.95
C PRO A 37 11.46 -23.56 3.47
N LYS A 38 12.54 -24.01 4.10
CA LYS A 38 12.93 -23.54 5.42
C LYS A 38 12.98 -22.03 5.33
N THR A 39 11.94 -21.38 5.83
CA THR A 39 11.93 -19.98 6.21
C THR A 39 12.96 -19.84 7.31
N SER A 40 14.22 -19.80 6.87
CA SER A 40 15.38 -19.43 7.66
C SER A 40 15.21 -17.95 7.92
N VAL A 41 14.38 -17.66 8.90
CA VAL A 41 14.52 -16.46 9.72
C VAL A 41 15.91 -16.61 10.34
N GLN A 42 16.93 -16.19 9.60
CA GLN A 42 18.20 -15.78 10.19
C GLN A 42 17.84 -14.63 11.12
N GLN A 43 17.46 -14.98 12.35
CA GLN A 43 17.77 -14.20 13.52
C GLN A 43 19.29 -14.10 13.54
N SER A 44 19.80 -13.13 12.79
CA SER A 44 21.14 -12.61 12.97
C SER A 44 21.21 -12.23 14.44
N LYS A 45 21.96 -13.06 15.16
CA LYS A 45 22.56 -12.86 16.46
C LYS A 45 22.97 -11.38 16.61
N VAL A 46 22.09 -10.57 17.20
CA VAL A 46 22.43 -9.23 17.69
C VAL A 46 23.29 -9.49 18.92
N THR A 47 24.60 -9.50 18.69
CA THR A 47 25.59 -9.46 19.76
C THR A 47 25.38 -8.18 20.55
N SER A 48 25.22 -8.35 21.85
CA SER A 48 25.20 -7.32 22.87
C SER A 48 26.37 -6.33 22.72
N ASP A 49 26.11 -5.06 23.08
CA ASP A 49 27.02 -3.89 23.06
C ASP A 49 27.16 -3.09 21.75
N GLU A 50 26.13 -3.11 20.89
CA GLU A 50 26.02 -2.10 19.81
C GLU A 50 25.33 -0.86 20.38
N GLU A 51 26.09 0.23 20.59
CA GLU A 51 25.55 1.55 20.90
C GLU A 51 24.49 1.91 19.84
N VAL A 52 23.21 1.80 20.22
CA VAL A 52 22.11 2.13 19.33
C VAL A 52 22.30 3.58 18.90
N PRO A 53 22.54 3.85 17.60
CA PRO A 53 22.80 5.21 17.14
C PRO A 53 21.62 6.08 17.53
N LEU A 54 21.89 7.07 18.38
CA LEU A 54 20.89 8.00 18.86
C LEU A 54 20.70 9.12 17.84
N ASP A 55 19.46 9.58 17.73
CA ASP A 55 19.13 10.80 16.99
C ASP A 55 19.65 12.04 17.73
N THR A 56 19.48 13.21 17.10
CA THR A 56 19.89 14.49 17.70
C THR A 56 19.14 14.85 18.99
N ALA A 57 18.04 14.17 19.29
CA ALA A 57 17.25 14.32 20.50
C ALA A 57 17.54 13.22 21.55
N GLY A 58 18.55 12.37 21.33
CA GLY A 58 18.92 11.29 22.24
C GLY A 58 17.97 10.09 22.23
N ARG A 59 17.11 9.95 21.22
CA ARG A 59 16.20 8.80 21.04
C ARG A 59 16.79 7.79 20.07
N GLU A 60 16.35 6.54 20.16
CA GLU A 60 16.74 5.49 19.21
C GLU A 60 16.38 5.91 17.79
N ARG A 61 17.39 5.95 16.91
CA ARG A 61 17.19 6.30 15.51
C ARG A 61 16.49 5.15 14.79
N PRO A 62 15.44 5.41 13.99
CA PRO A 62 14.75 4.37 13.25
C PRO A 62 15.71 3.57 12.36
N ARG A 63 15.65 2.24 12.45
CA ARG A 63 16.57 1.33 11.73
C ARG A 63 16.63 1.58 10.22
N PHE A 64 15.53 2.01 9.60
CA PHE A 64 15.49 2.26 8.16
C PHE A 64 16.33 3.47 7.74
N LEU A 65 16.55 4.45 8.62
CA LEU A 65 17.41 5.61 8.34
C LEU A 65 18.91 5.26 8.37
N LEU A 66 19.28 4.13 8.95
CA LEU A 66 20.67 3.66 9.02
C LEU A 66 21.19 3.18 7.66
N GLY A 67 20.29 2.72 6.78
CA GLY A 67 20.63 2.27 5.43
C GLY A 67 20.65 3.38 4.37
N PHE A 68 20.46 4.64 4.76
CA PHE A 68 20.35 5.74 3.80
C PHE A 68 21.72 6.13 3.23
N PRO A 69 21.80 6.44 1.92
CA PRO A 69 23.05 6.90 1.32
C PRO A 69 23.49 8.23 1.91
N PRO A 70 24.81 8.49 2.01
CA PRO A 70 25.33 9.76 2.52
C PRO A 70 25.02 10.87 1.52
N ASN A 71 24.05 11.72 1.86
CA ASN A 71 23.67 12.90 1.08
C ASN A 71 23.18 14.01 2.02
N ALA A 72 23.66 15.25 1.81
CA ALA A 72 23.36 16.37 2.70
C ALA A 72 21.86 16.75 2.71
N ASP A 73 21.21 16.72 1.55
CA ASP A 73 19.77 16.99 1.47
C ASP A 73 18.95 15.88 2.13
N LEU A 74 19.33 14.62 1.91
CA LEU A 74 18.66 13.48 2.54
C LEU A 74 18.85 13.49 4.06
N ALA A 75 20.04 13.87 4.54
CA ALA A 75 20.32 14.02 5.97
C ALA A 75 19.48 15.14 6.60
N ARG A 76 19.27 16.27 5.89
CA ARG A 76 18.35 17.34 6.32
C ARG A 76 16.93 16.80 6.49
N LEU A 77 16.45 15.99 5.54
CA LEU A 77 15.12 15.40 5.62
C LEU A 77 15.00 14.35 6.73
N ALA A 78 16.03 13.54 6.95
CA ALA A 78 16.08 12.60 8.06
C ALA A 78 16.02 13.33 9.42
N ALA A 79 16.78 14.41 9.59
CA ALA A 79 16.72 15.23 10.80
C ALA A 79 15.34 15.88 10.99
N ALA A 80 14.70 16.33 9.91
CA ALA A 80 13.33 16.87 9.97
C ALA A 80 12.29 15.79 10.33
N PHE A 81 12.46 14.56 9.85
CA PHE A 81 11.66 13.41 10.24
C PHE A 81 11.82 13.10 11.73
N GLU A 82 13.06 13.05 12.21
CA GLU A 82 13.38 12.85 13.64
C GLU A 82 12.75 13.97 14.49
N ALA A 83 12.81 15.22 14.04
CA ALA A 83 12.17 16.36 14.71
C ALA A 83 10.63 16.37 14.64
N GLY A 84 10.01 15.42 13.93
CA GLY A 84 8.56 15.35 13.75
C GLY A 84 7.99 16.38 12.75
N ASN A 85 8.84 17.07 11.99
CA ASN A 85 8.41 18.02 10.97
C ASN A 85 8.02 17.30 9.66
N TYR A 86 6.95 16.50 9.73
CA TYR A 86 6.48 15.69 8.61
C TYR A 86 5.93 16.52 7.43
N ALA A 87 5.54 17.78 7.69
CA ALA A 87 5.09 18.70 6.64
C ALA A 87 6.23 19.05 5.68
N LEU A 88 7.41 19.39 6.23
CA LEU A 88 8.61 19.67 5.44
C LEU A 88 9.08 18.41 4.70
N VAL A 89 9.13 17.26 5.39
CA VAL A 89 9.56 16.01 4.77
C VAL A 89 8.65 15.63 3.59
N ARG A 90 7.33 15.82 3.72
CA ARG A 90 6.38 15.54 2.62
C ARG A 90 6.62 16.43 1.41
N ALA A 91 6.82 17.73 1.62
CA ALA A 91 7.03 18.68 0.54
C ALA A 91 8.37 18.47 -0.17
N GLU A 92 9.43 18.23 0.60
CA GLU A 92 10.79 18.20 0.05
C GLU A 92 11.28 16.82 -0.37
N ALA A 93 10.70 15.72 0.13
CA ALA A 93 11.11 14.37 -0.26
C ALA A 93 10.80 14.09 -1.75
N GLU A 94 9.64 14.52 -2.24
CA GLU A 94 9.27 14.39 -3.66
C GLU A 94 10.16 15.29 -4.53
N ALA A 95 10.35 16.55 -4.13
CA ALA A 95 11.25 17.46 -4.84
C ALA A 95 12.72 16.97 -4.85
N LEU A 96 13.17 16.27 -3.79
CA LEU A 96 14.50 15.65 -3.76
C LEU A 96 14.59 14.45 -4.69
N ALA A 97 13.54 13.63 -4.73
CA ALA A 97 13.46 12.47 -5.62
C ALA A 97 13.51 12.86 -7.10
N GLU A 98 12.92 14.00 -7.47
CA GLU A 98 12.91 14.52 -8.84
C GLU A 98 14.24 15.16 -9.26
N ARG A 99 14.90 15.90 -8.34
CA ARG A 99 16.13 16.65 -8.67
C ARG A 99 17.42 15.83 -8.59
N THR A 100 17.40 14.70 -7.88
CA THR A 100 18.61 13.91 -7.63
C THR A 100 18.89 12.98 -8.81
N GLU A 101 20.15 12.91 -9.24
CA GLU A 101 20.59 11.97 -10.29
C GLU A 101 20.85 10.56 -9.72
N SER A 102 21.07 10.45 -8.41
CA SER A 102 21.38 9.19 -7.76
C SER A 102 20.11 8.37 -7.47
N PRO A 103 19.97 7.16 -8.05
CA PRO A 103 18.80 6.32 -7.80
C PRO A 103 18.68 5.93 -6.32
N ALA A 104 19.80 5.70 -5.62
CA ALA A 104 19.78 5.36 -4.20
C ALA A 104 19.20 6.48 -3.32
N VAL A 105 19.52 7.75 -3.63
CA VAL A 105 18.99 8.91 -2.89
C VAL A 105 17.50 9.08 -3.17
N ARG A 106 17.09 8.86 -4.43
CA ARG A 106 15.68 8.92 -4.83
C ARG A 106 14.86 7.87 -4.10
N ASP A 107 15.32 6.62 -4.07
CA ASP A 107 14.61 5.51 -3.43
C ASP A 107 14.50 5.75 -1.91
N ALA A 108 15.56 6.24 -1.28
CA ALA A 108 15.54 6.61 0.14
C ALA A 108 14.58 7.78 0.44
N ALA A 109 14.52 8.80 -0.41
CA ALA A 109 13.59 9.91 -0.28
C ALA A 109 12.13 9.45 -0.42
N LEU A 110 11.85 8.57 -1.38
CA LEU A 110 10.51 7.99 -1.58
C LEU A 110 10.10 7.07 -0.41
N GLU A 111 11.02 6.26 0.12
CA GLU A 111 10.77 5.44 1.31
C GLU A 111 10.42 6.33 2.53
N LEU A 112 11.11 7.46 2.69
CA LEU A 112 10.80 8.43 3.74
C LEU A 112 9.39 9.02 3.57
N ARG A 113 8.99 9.36 2.33
CA ARG A 113 7.64 9.84 2.01
C ARG A 113 6.57 8.79 2.33
N ARG A 114 6.81 7.54 1.93
CA ARG A 114 5.86 6.43 2.14
C ARG A 114 5.55 6.21 3.61
N ARG A 115 6.52 6.43 4.51
CA ARG A 115 6.35 6.26 5.95
C ARG A 115 5.60 7.39 6.65
N ILE A 116 5.53 8.58 6.04
CA ILE A 116 4.84 9.75 6.60
C ILE A 116 3.48 10.01 5.96
N GLU A 117 3.05 9.17 5.02
CA GLU A 117 1.74 9.29 4.42
C GLU A 117 0.67 8.98 5.48
N PRO A 118 -0.20 9.96 5.79
CA PRO A 118 -1.24 9.77 6.79
C PRO A 118 -2.25 8.77 6.25
N ASP A 119 -2.64 7.81 7.08
CA ASP A 119 -3.63 6.81 6.74
C ASP A 119 -4.91 7.50 6.22
N PRO A 120 -5.34 7.26 4.97
CA PRO A 120 -6.55 7.84 4.42
C PRO A 120 -7.77 7.53 5.30
N LEU A 121 -7.81 6.36 5.95
CA LEU A 121 -8.89 5.98 6.85
C LEU A 121 -9.00 6.91 8.06
N ALA A 122 -7.86 7.31 8.65
CA ALA A 122 -7.84 8.23 9.78
C ALA A 122 -8.43 9.60 9.41
N LYS A 123 -8.19 10.07 8.17
CA LYS A 123 -8.80 11.32 7.66
C LYS A 123 -10.32 11.19 7.55
N TYR A 124 -10.82 10.09 7.01
CA TYR A 124 -12.27 9.86 6.88
C TYR A 124 -12.95 9.71 8.24
N MET A 125 -12.32 8.99 9.18
CA MET A 125 -12.82 8.85 10.54
C MET A 125 -12.90 10.21 11.25
N LEU A 126 -11.87 11.04 11.12
CA LEU A 126 -11.87 12.40 11.67
C LEU A 126 -12.97 13.28 11.04
N ALA A 127 -13.17 13.19 9.74
CA ALA A 127 -14.24 13.93 9.05
C ALA A 127 -15.63 13.47 9.51
N LEU A 128 -15.83 12.15 9.65
CA LEU A 128 -17.09 11.56 10.12
C LEU A 128 -17.39 12.00 11.56
N THR A 129 -16.40 11.93 12.47
CA THR A 129 -16.59 12.35 13.85
C THR A 129 -16.90 13.84 13.95
N ALA A 130 -16.22 14.69 13.18
CA ALA A 130 -16.53 16.11 13.09
C ALA A 130 -17.97 16.35 12.60
N ALA A 131 -18.41 15.63 11.57
CA ALA A 131 -19.78 15.73 11.05
C ALA A 131 -20.83 15.30 12.09
N LEU A 132 -20.61 14.20 12.81
CA LEU A 132 -21.49 13.77 13.89
C LEU A 132 -21.55 14.82 15.01
N LEU A 133 -20.40 15.38 15.40
CA LEU A 133 -20.33 16.42 16.43
C LEU A 133 -21.16 17.66 16.05
N LEU A 134 -21.05 18.11 14.80
CA LEU A 134 -21.84 19.24 14.29
C LEU A 134 -23.33 18.91 14.26
N LEU A 135 -23.69 17.69 13.85
CA LEU A 135 -25.08 17.23 13.85
C LEU A 135 -25.68 17.22 15.27
N LEU A 136 -24.94 16.67 16.26
CA LEU A 136 -25.37 16.66 17.66
C LEU A 136 -25.50 18.07 18.21
N ALA A 137 -24.53 18.95 17.94
CA ALA A 137 -24.58 20.34 18.37
C ALA A 137 -25.81 21.05 17.77
N TYR A 138 -26.03 20.93 16.46
CA TYR A 138 -27.19 21.50 15.78
C TYR A 138 -28.51 20.99 16.38
N TRP A 139 -28.61 19.67 16.59
CA TRP A 139 -29.80 19.07 17.17
C TRP A 139 -30.08 19.60 18.58
N ALA A 140 -29.06 19.68 19.43
CA ALA A 140 -29.18 20.15 20.81
C ALA A 140 -29.57 21.63 20.95
N TYR A 141 -29.31 22.46 19.94
CA TYR A 141 -29.76 23.86 19.94
C TYR A 141 -31.18 24.03 19.39
N HIS A 142 -31.68 23.08 18.60
CA HIS A 142 -32.93 23.22 17.87
C HIS A 142 -34.07 22.34 18.44
N HIS A 143 -33.77 21.43 19.37
CA HIS A 143 -34.71 20.63 20.15
C HIS A 143 -34.55 20.93 21.63
#